data_AF-A0A6B2T3C6-F1
#
_entry.id   AF-A0A6B2T3C6-F1
#
_cell.length_a   1.000
_cell.length_b   1.000
_cell.length_c   1.000
_cell.angle_alpha   90.00
_cell.angle_beta   90.00
_cell.angle_gamma   90.00
#
_symmetry.space_group_name_H-M   'P 1'
#
loop_
_entity.id
_entity.type
_entity.pdbx_description
1 polymer ?
#
loop_
_entity_poly.entity_id
_entity_poly.type
_entity_poly.pdbx_seq_one_letter_code
_entity_poly.pdbx_strand_id
1 'polypeptide(L)' 'AAAHAAGMRCVAIPYVAAHADDPAFAGAELLFRGGQEEFTAQAALDVLAAGRGR' A
#
# COMPACT_ATOMS: atom_id res chain seq x y z
N ALA A 1 -8.58 -6.95 -9.17
CA ALA A 1 -7.29 -7.42 -8.63
C ALA A 1 -7.48 -8.76 -7.94
N ALA A 2 -6.60 -9.75 -8.17
CA ALA A 2 -6.71 -11.09 -7.59
C ALA A 2 -6.70 -11.08 -6.06
N ALA A 3 -5.92 -10.17 -5.46
CA ALA A 3 -5.88 -9.99 -4.01
C ALA A 3 -7.22 -9.52 -3.43
N HIS A 4 -7.85 -8.49 -4.03
CA HIS A 4 -9.18 -8.04 -3.60
C HIS A 4 -10.24 -9.13 -3.80
N ALA A 5 -10.18 -9.87 -4.91
CA ALA A 5 -11.09 -10.99 -5.16
C ALA A 5 -10.94 -12.11 -4.10
N ALA A 6 -9.75 -12.24 -3.51
CA ALA A 6 -9.47 -13.15 -2.41
C ALA A 6 -9.72 -12.55 -1.01
N GLY A 7 -10.28 -11.33 -0.91
CA GLY A 7 -10.50 -10.64 0.36
C GLY A 7 -9.21 -10.15 1.04
N MET A 8 -8.10 -10.12 0.31
CA MET A 8 -6.81 -9.62 0.82
C MET A 8 -6.71 -8.11 0.64
N ARG A 9 -6.10 -7.47 1.65
CA ARG A 9 -5.75 -6.06 1.65
C ARG A 9 -4.50 -5.82 0.80
N CYS A 10 -4.50 -4.79 -0.04
CA CYS A 10 -3.39 -4.45 -0.94
C CYS A 10 -2.54 -3.30 -0.39
N VAL A 11 -1.23 -3.49 -0.45
CA VAL A 11 -0.21 -2.47 -0.17
C VAL A 11 0.58 -2.22 -1.45
N ALA A 12 0.69 -0.96 -1.86
CA ALA A 12 1.40 -0.52 -3.05
C ALA A 12 2.62 0.33 -2.69
N ILE A 13 3.73 0.07 -3.39
CA ILE A 13 4.99 0.81 -3.25
C ILE A 13 5.49 1.11 -4.67
N PRO A 14 5.39 2.35 -5.15
CA PRO A 14 5.98 2.76 -6.41
C PRO A 14 7.48 2.53 -6.37
N TYR A 15 8.03 1.94 -7.43
CA TYR A 15 9.48 1.86 -7.58
C TYR A 15 10.09 3.25 -7.78
N VAL A 16 9.40 4.11 -8.54
CA VAL A 16 9.73 5.53 -8.71
C VAL A 16 8.63 6.34 -8.03
N ALA A 17 8.99 7.20 -7.08
CA ALA A 17 8.03 8.01 -6.31
C ALA A 17 7.15 8.91 -7.21
N ALA A 18 7.68 9.39 -8.34
CA ALA A 18 6.92 10.17 -9.32
C ALA A 18 5.74 9.40 -9.95
N HIS A 19 5.69 8.07 -9.83
CA HIS A 19 4.58 7.24 -10.30
C HIS A 19 3.51 7.01 -9.23
N ALA A 20 3.60 7.63 -8.05
CA ALA A 20 2.63 7.44 -6.98
C ALA A 20 1.18 7.73 -7.40
N ASP A 21 0.96 8.61 -8.38
CA ASP A 21 -0.37 8.94 -8.89
C ASP A 21 -0.81 8.09 -10.11
N ASP A 22 -0.05 7.04 -10.45
CA ASP A 22 -0.45 6.12 -11.52
C ASP A 22 -1.76 5.39 -11.15
N PRO A 23 -2.75 5.35 -12.06
CA PRO A 23 -4.03 4.69 -11.81
C PRO A 23 -3.90 3.19 -11.45
N ALA A 24 -2.78 2.53 -11.77
CA ALA A 24 -2.49 1.17 -11.33
C ALA A 24 -2.51 1.01 -9.80
N PHE A 25 -2.21 2.08 -9.04
CA PHE A 25 -2.21 2.05 -7.58
C PHE A 25 -3.55 2.42 -6.93
N ALA A 26 -4.53 2.88 -7.71
CA ALA A 26 -5.81 3.36 -7.18
C ALA A 26 -6.62 2.28 -6.43
N GLY A 27 -6.29 1.01 -6.64
CA GLY A 27 -6.93 -0.12 -5.96
C GLY A 27 -6.30 -0.49 -4.62
N ALA A 28 -5.16 0.07 -4.21
CA ALA A 28 -4.51 -0.32 -2.96
C ALA A 28 -5.09 0.42 -1.75
N GLU A 29 -5.24 -0.27 -0.61
CA GLU A 29 -5.67 0.37 0.65
C GLU A 29 -4.55 1.14 1.34
N LEU A 30 -3.30 0.84 1.01
CA LEU A 30 -2.12 1.55 1.49
C LEU A 30 -1.17 1.80 0.34
N LEU A 31 -0.72 3.05 0.19
CA LEU A 31 0.24 3.48 -0.82
C LEU A 31 1.37 4.27 -0.16
N PHE A 32 2.61 3.81 -0.33
CA PHE A 32 3.82 4.53 0.10
C PHE A 32 4.27 5.48 -1.00
N ARG A 33 3.90 6.76 -0.95
CA ARG A 33 4.14 7.70 -2.06
C ARG A 33 5.61 7.99 -2.28
N GLY A 34 6.43 8.00 -1.22
CA GLY A 34 7.89 8.09 -1.31
C GLY A 34 8.57 6.84 -1.87
N GLY A 35 7.80 5.79 -2.21
CA GLY A 35 8.32 4.59 -2.82
C GLY A 35 9.12 3.72 -1.86
N GLN A 36 10.17 3.08 -2.38
CA GLN A 36 10.98 2.10 -1.63
C GLN A 36 11.71 2.72 -0.44
N GLU A 37 12.08 4.00 -0.49
CA GLU A 37 12.80 4.69 0.60
C GLU A 37 11.89 4.95 1.82
N GLU A 38 10.58 5.15 1.58
CA GLU A 38 9.57 5.34 2.62
C GLU A 38 9.08 4.00 3.19
N PHE A 39 9.18 2.93 2.40
CA PHE A 39 8.66 1.63 2.76
C PHE A 39 9.53 0.91 3.80
N THR A 40 8.89 0.49 4.89
CA THR A 40 9.42 -0.56 5.76
C THR A 40 8.30 -1.55 6.10
N ALA A 41 8.68 -2.81 6.33
CA ALA A 41 7.72 -3.83 6.79
C ALA A 41 7.02 -3.40 8.09
N GLN A 42 7.76 -2.73 8.98
CA GLN A 42 7.22 -2.23 10.24
C GLN A 42 6.19 -1.11 10.03
N ALA A 43 6.47 -0.14 9.14
CA ALA A 43 5.52 0.94 8.82
C ALA A 43 4.23 0.38 8.20
N ALA A 44 4.34 -0.61 7.32
CA ALA A 44 3.17 -1.29 6.77
C ALA A 44 2.37 -2.02 7.86
N LEU A 45 3.04 -2.75 8.76
CA LEU A 45 2.37 -3.45 9.86
C LEU A 45 1.69 -2.49 10.84
N ASP A 46 2.30 -1.34 11.14
CA ASP A 46 1.75 -0.32 12.03
C ASP A 46 0.43 0.24 11.49
N VAL A 47 0.42 0.68 10.22
CA VAL A 47 -0.80 1.18 9.56
C VAL A 47 -1.88 0.10 9.46
N LEU A 48 -1.49 -1.14 9.12
CA LEU A 48 -2.42 -2.26 9.04
C LEU A 48 -2.99 -2.63 10.42
N ALA A 49 -2.20 -2.52 11.49
CA ALA A 49 -2.62 -2.77 12.86
C ALA A 49 -3.54 -1.67 13.39
N ALA A 50 -3.25 -0.40 13.09
CA ALA A 50 -4.11 0.73 13.44
C ALA A 50 -5.52 0.60 12.83
N GLY A 51 -5.63 0.03 11.63
CA GLY A 51 -6.91 -0.24 10.96
C GLY A 51 -7.71 -1.43 11.51
N ARG A 52 -7.13 -2.29 12.37
CA ARG A 52 -7.82 -3.47 12.96
C ARG A 52 -8.60 -3.16 14.25
N GLY A 53 -8.55 -1.93 14.74
CA GLY A 53 -9.23 -1.49 15.96
C GLY A 53 -10.57 -0.77 15.74
N ARG A 54 -11.17 -0.86 14.54
CA ARG A 54 -12.49 -0.30 14.19
C ARG A 54 -13.51 -1.40 13.98
#